data_AF-A0A7C1IZG8-F1
#
_entry.id   AF-A0A7C1IZG8-F1
#
_cell.length_a   1.000
_cell.length_b   1.000
_cell.length_c   1.000
_cell.angle_alpha   90.00
_cell.angle_beta   90.00
_cell.angle_gamma   90.00
#
_symmetry.space_group_name_H-M   'P 1'
#
loop_
_entity.id
_entity.type
_entity.pdbx_description
1 polymer ?
#
loop_
_entity_poly.entity_id
_entity_poly.type
_entity_poly.pdbx_seq_one_letter_code
_entity_poly.pdbx_strand_id
1 'polypeptide(L)'
;MSMPSEERYYSPIDESGKKYYYGVWGNIHYGYVGMAAGFTEDELLDRAGLEQAGSSLIYALQHADPSFLPSRRANVAGLRAWDSAKDQVGIQVGIDLWKQYGLAVRPQDLAEAVRRAHGLTTRPASGFPAEEYR
;
A
#
# COMPACT_ATOMS: atom_id res chain seq x y z
N MET A 1 -2.90 1.50 23.06
CA MET A 1 -3.67 2.75 22.93
C MET A 1 -4.11 2.85 21.48
N SER A 2 -5.40 2.69 21.18
CA SER A 2 -5.88 2.60 19.79
C SER A 2 -6.22 3.99 19.28
N MET A 3 -5.63 4.39 18.14
CA MET A 3 -5.97 5.65 17.46
C MET A 3 -7.42 5.58 16.97
N PRO A 4 -8.25 6.61 17.20
CA PRO A 4 -9.64 6.63 16.72
C PRO A 4 -9.70 6.49 15.19
N SER A 5 -10.76 5.85 14.70
CA SER A 5 -10.84 5.44 13.29
C SER A 5 -10.75 6.61 12.30
N GLU A 6 -11.22 7.80 12.68
CA GLU A 6 -11.23 8.99 11.82
C GLU A 6 -9.85 9.61 11.60
N GLU A 7 -8.89 9.42 12.52
CA GLU A 7 -7.52 9.94 12.39
C GLU A 7 -6.66 9.15 11.38
N ARG A 8 -7.18 8.08 10.77
CA ARG A 8 -6.48 7.29 9.75
C ARG A 8 -6.57 7.86 8.32
N TYR A 9 -7.06 9.09 8.13
CA TYR A 9 -7.43 9.62 6.81
C TYR A 9 -7.08 11.10 6.55
N TYR A 10 -6.17 11.34 5.59
CA TYR A 10 -5.97 12.53 4.73
C TYR A 10 -4.85 12.18 3.70
N SER A 11 -4.57 12.85 2.57
CA SER A 11 -5.12 14.01 1.83
C SER A 11 -4.71 13.87 0.34
N PRO A 12 -5.34 14.51 -0.67
CA PRO A 12 -6.59 15.27 -0.69
C PRO A 12 -7.76 14.41 -1.22
N ILE A 13 -8.96 15.01 -1.28
CA ILE A 13 -10.05 14.50 -2.11
C ILE A 13 -9.63 14.72 -3.57
N ASP A 14 -9.57 13.66 -4.37
CA ASP A 14 -9.47 13.82 -5.82
C ASP A 14 -10.78 14.42 -6.38
N GLU A 15 -10.76 14.99 -7.58
CA GLU A 15 -11.97 15.57 -8.19
C GLU A 15 -13.15 14.56 -8.33
N SER A 16 -12.88 13.26 -8.15
CA SER A 16 -13.88 12.18 -8.15
C SER A 16 -14.51 11.87 -6.79
N GLY A 17 -14.05 12.49 -5.70
CA GLY A 17 -14.62 12.28 -4.36
C GLY A 17 -14.07 11.07 -3.60
N LYS A 18 -12.81 10.66 -3.84
CA LYS A 18 -12.17 9.55 -3.11
C LYS A 18 -11.23 10.03 -2.01
N LYS A 19 -11.16 9.26 -0.91
CA LYS A 19 -10.15 9.39 0.14
C LYS A 19 -9.25 8.15 0.16
N TYR A 20 -7.94 8.36 0.27
CA TYR A 20 -6.93 7.29 0.33
C TYR A 20 -6.49 7.04 1.79
N TYR A 21 -6.15 5.79 2.14
CA TYR A 21 -5.62 5.42 3.46
C TYR A 21 -4.13 5.77 3.57
N TYR A 22 -3.63 6.13 4.77
CA TYR A 22 -2.21 6.49 4.97
C TYR A 22 -1.19 5.50 4.40
N GLY A 23 -1.48 4.19 4.48
CA GLY A 23 -0.60 3.14 3.94
C GLY A 23 -0.29 3.30 2.45
N VAL A 24 -1.25 3.83 1.65
CA VAL A 24 -1.04 4.12 0.22
C VAL A 24 0.15 5.05 0.01
N TRP A 25 0.22 6.15 0.77
CA TRP A 25 1.31 7.13 0.63
C TRP A 25 2.66 6.57 1.11
N GLY A 26 2.65 5.75 2.18
CA GLY A 26 3.84 5.04 2.65
C GLY A 26 4.40 4.08 1.59
N ASN A 27 3.53 3.29 0.95
CA ASN A 27 3.91 2.34 -0.08
C ASN A 27 4.44 3.04 -1.35
N ILE A 28 3.79 4.12 -1.79
CA ILE A 28 4.28 4.96 -2.92
C ILE A 28 5.65 5.54 -2.59
N HIS A 29 5.84 6.05 -1.37
CA HIS A 29 7.13 6.60 -0.94
C HIS A 29 8.21 5.51 -0.88
N TYR A 30 7.90 4.31 -0.38
CA TYR A 30 8.80 3.17 -0.34
C TYR A 30 9.28 2.76 -1.74
N GLY A 31 8.36 2.62 -2.71
CA GLY A 31 8.71 2.32 -4.09
C GLY A 31 9.58 3.41 -4.74
N TYR A 32 9.19 4.68 -4.58
CA TYR A 32 9.88 5.81 -5.20
C TYR A 32 11.29 6.03 -4.61
N VAL A 33 11.41 6.12 -3.28
CA VAL A 33 12.70 6.33 -2.61
C VAL A 33 13.58 5.09 -2.70
N GLY A 34 12.99 3.89 -2.70
CA GLY A 34 13.70 2.64 -2.91
C GLY A 34 14.45 2.61 -4.25
N MET A 35 13.75 2.96 -5.34
CA MET A 35 14.38 3.07 -6.66
C MET A 35 15.40 4.23 -6.72
N ALA A 36 15.14 5.35 -6.04
CA ALA A 36 16.08 6.47 -5.93
C ALA A 36 17.38 6.10 -5.17
N ALA A 37 17.29 5.19 -4.21
CA ALA A 37 18.42 4.61 -3.48
C ALA A 37 19.17 3.52 -4.26
N GLY A 38 18.71 3.17 -5.46
CA GLY A 38 19.35 2.19 -6.34
C GLY A 38 18.94 0.74 -6.12
N PHE A 39 17.88 0.47 -5.34
CA PHE A 39 17.29 -0.88 -5.28
C PHE A 39 16.56 -1.22 -6.58
N THR A 40 16.50 -2.51 -6.89
CA THR A 40 15.69 -3.02 -8.00
C THR A 40 14.22 -3.13 -7.63
N GLU A 41 13.34 -3.07 -8.63
CA GLU A 41 11.89 -3.29 -8.49
C GLU A 41 11.57 -4.64 -7.84
N ASP A 42 12.28 -5.70 -8.23
CA ASP A 42 12.14 -7.03 -7.64
C ASP A 42 12.51 -7.03 -6.15
N GLU A 43 13.62 -6.40 -5.75
CA GLU A 43 13.99 -6.28 -4.33
C GLU A 43 12.96 -5.52 -3.50
N LEU A 44 12.37 -4.45 -4.03
CA LEU A 44 11.38 -3.65 -3.30
C LEU A 44 10.09 -4.44 -3.10
N LEU A 45 9.59 -5.09 -4.15
CA LEU A 45 8.38 -5.91 -4.08
C LEU A 45 8.59 -7.16 -3.20
N ASP A 46 9.75 -7.82 -3.30
CA ASP A 46 10.03 -9.02 -2.52
C ASP A 46 10.35 -8.73 -1.04
N ARG A 47 10.99 -7.59 -0.71
CA ARG A 47 11.19 -7.17 0.69
C ARG A 47 9.88 -6.80 1.38
N ALA A 48 8.96 -6.13 0.69
CA ALA A 48 7.64 -5.83 1.24
C ALA A 48 6.87 -7.11 1.63
N GLY A 49 6.84 -8.11 0.73
CA GLY A 49 6.21 -9.39 1.03
C GLY A 49 6.91 -10.20 2.13
N LEU A 50 8.23 -10.08 2.28
CA LEU A 50 8.96 -10.71 3.38
C LEU A 50 8.61 -10.08 4.74
N GLU A 51 8.52 -8.75 4.80
CA GLU A 51 8.17 -8.00 6.02
C GLU A 51 6.74 -8.33 6.45
N GLN A 52 5.78 -8.25 5.53
CA GLN A 52 4.39 -8.66 5.73
C GLN A 52 4.30 -10.09 6.28
N ALA A 53 5.03 -11.04 5.68
CA ALA A 53 5.03 -12.44 6.11
C ALA A 53 5.56 -12.64 7.52
N GLY A 54 6.67 -11.96 7.87
CA GLY A 54 7.27 -12.00 9.19
C GLY A 54 6.38 -11.38 10.26
N SER A 55 5.78 -10.22 9.97
CA SER A 55 4.86 -9.50 10.85
C SER A 55 3.62 -10.33 11.18
N SER A 56 2.97 -10.90 10.15
CA SER A 56 1.86 -11.85 10.29
C SER A 56 2.21 -13.07 11.16
N LEU A 57 3.37 -13.70 10.93
CA LEU A 57 3.80 -14.86 11.71
C LEU A 57 4.05 -14.51 13.19
N ILE A 58 4.71 -13.38 13.47
CA ILE A 58 4.94 -12.91 14.84
C ILE A 58 3.61 -12.64 15.54
N TYR A 59 2.67 -11.98 14.88
CA TYR A 59 1.36 -11.67 15.45
C TYR A 59 0.56 -12.94 15.77
N ALA A 60 0.51 -13.91 14.84
CA ALA A 60 -0.14 -15.21 15.04
C ALA A 60 0.41 -15.97 16.25
N LEU A 61 1.74 -15.96 16.43
CA LEU A 61 2.40 -16.59 17.58
C LEU A 61 2.12 -15.85 18.90
N GLN A 62 2.13 -14.51 18.90
CA GLN A 62 1.87 -13.70 20.10
C GLN A 62 0.43 -13.84 20.62
N HIS A 63 -0.55 -14.01 19.72
CA HIS A 63 -1.96 -14.09 20.06
C HIS A 63 -2.49 -15.54 20.08
N ALA A 64 -1.65 -16.52 19.76
CA ALA A 64 -2.01 -17.93 19.56
C ALA A 64 -3.18 -18.13 18.57
N ASP A 65 -3.29 -17.25 17.57
CA ASP A 65 -4.39 -17.23 16.60
C ASP A 65 -3.85 -17.56 15.19
N PRO A 66 -4.12 -18.76 14.66
CA PRO A 66 -3.63 -19.19 13.36
C PRO A 66 -4.31 -18.50 12.17
N SER A 67 -5.40 -17.73 12.38
CA SER A 67 -6.04 -16.96 11.29
C SER A 67 -5.15 -15.83 10.75
N PHE A 68 -4.16 -15.39 11.53
CA PHE A 68 -3.17 -14.39 11.13
C PHE A 68 -1.93 -14.98 10.44
N LEU A 69 -1.87 -16.30 10.22
CA LEU A 69 -0.74 -16.91 9.51
C LEU A 69 -0.60 -16.32 8.09
N PRO A 70 0.64 -16.02 7.66
CA PRO A 70 0.86 -15.41 6.36
C PRO A 70 0.33 -16.31 5.25
N SER A 71 -0.38 -15.71 4.29
CA SER A 71 -1.06 -16.43 3.21
C SER A 71 -0.48 -16.04 1.86
N ARG A 72 0.08 -17.01 1.14
CA ARG A 72 0.69 -16.79 -0.18
C ARG A 72 -0.36 -16.68 -1.27
N ARG A 73 -0.32 -15.61 -2.06
CA ARG A 73 -1.13 -15.45 -3.28
C ARG A 73 -0.70 -16.44 -4.37
N ALA A 74 -1.67 -17.13 -4.95
CA ALA A 74 -1.45 -18.05 -6.06
C ALA A 74 -0.92 -17.32 -7.31
N ASN A 75 -0.11 -18.02 -8.11
CA ASN A 75 0.48 -17.54 -9.36
C ASN A 75 1.37 -16.28 -9.25
N VAL A 76 1.82 -15.93 -8.04
CA VAL A 76 2.84 -14.87 -7.81
C VAL A 76 4.18 -15.51 -7.45
N ALA A 77 5.22 -15.14 -8.21
CA ALA A 77 6.61 -15.52 -7.94
C ALA A 77 7.26 -14.56 -6.95
N GLY A 78 8.36 -14.99 -6.31
CA GLY A 78 9.08 -14.19 -5.32
C GLY A 78 8.41 -14.13 -3.94
N LEU A 79 9.03 -13.37 -3.03
CA LEU A 79 8.52 -13.13 -1.68
C LEU A 79 7.35 -12.13 -1.67
N ARG A 80 7.21 -11.33 -2.73
CA ARG A 80 6.06 -10.45 -2.99
C ARG A 80 4.73 -11.21 -3.03
N ALA A 81 4.76 -12.53 -3.24
CA ALA A 81 3.58 -13.39 -3.15
C ALA A 81 2.90 -13.39 -1.76
N TRP A 82 3.62 -12.99 -0.70
CA TRP A 82 3.12 -12.91 0.67
C TRP A 82 2.64 -11.50 1.07
N ASP A 83 2.84 -10.51 0.21
CA ASP A 83 2.30 -9.16 0.37
C ASP A 83 0.82 -9.08 -0.05
N SER A 84 0.11 -8.10 0.47
CA SER A 84 -1.22 -7.71 0.03
C SER A 84 -1.18 -7.14 -1.39
N ALA A 85 -2.15 -7.52 -2.22
CA ALA A 85 -2.25 -7.02 -3.59
C ALA A 85 -2.50 -5.49 -3.67
N LYS A 86 -3.00 -4.87 -2.58
CA LYS A 86 -3.28 -3.42 -2.54
C LYS A 86 -2.02 -2.62 -2.23
N ASP A 87 -1.15 -3.16 -1.39
CA ASP A 87 0.08 -2.50 -0.98
C ASP A 87 1.10 -2.47 -2.12
N GLN A 88 1.17 -3.55 -2.90
CA GLN A 88 1.93 -3.59 -4.16
C GLN A 88 1.52 -2.56 -5.20
N VAL A 89 0.23 -2.23 -5.32
CA VAL A 89 -0.19 -1.15 -6.24
C VAL A 89 0.41 0.18 -5.79
N GLY A 90 0.48 0.44 -4.48
CA GLY A 90 1.17 1.61 -3.94
C GLY A 90 2.66 1.60 -4.27
N ILE A 91 3.35 0.50 -4.00
CA ILE A 91 4.79 0.35 -4.29
C ILE A 91 5.06 0.54 -5.79
N GLN A 92 4.26 -0.08 -6.66
CA GLN A 92 4.39 0.02 -8.12
C GLN A 92 4.22 1.46 -8.60
N VAL A 93 3.21 2.19 -8.11
CA VAL A 93 3.01 3.62 -8.44
C VAL A 93 4.26 4.44 -8.06
N GLY A 94 4.90 4.13 -6.93
CA GLY A 94 6.17 4.76 -6.54
C GLY A 94 7.32 4.45 -7.50
N ILE A 95 7.47 3.18 -7.86
CA ILE A 95 8.49 2.69 -8.80
C ILE A 95 8.32 3.35 -10.18
N ASP A 96 7.10 3.40 -10.70
CA ASP A 96 6.78 3.94 -12.01
C ASP A 96 7.03 5.46 -12.06
N LEU A 97 6.67 6.20 -11.00
CA LEU A 97 6.99 7.63 -10.86
C LEU A 97 8.50 7.89 -10.91
N TRP A 98 9.31 7.07 -10.24
CA TRP A 98 10.77 7.21 -10.30
C TRP A 98 11.31 6.88 -11.70
N LYS A 99 10.89 5.76 -12.30
CA LYS A 99 11.30 5.36 -13.66
C LYS A 99 10.96 6.40 -14.72
N GLN A 100 9.81 7.07 -14.59
CA GLN A 100 9.31 8.02 -15.59
C GLN A 100 9.88 9.44 -15.42
N TYR A 101 10.02 9.92 -14.18
CA TYR A 101 10.36 11.33 -13.91
C TYR A 101 11.65 11.52 -13.12
N GLY A 102 12.09 10.52 -12.36
CA GLY A 102 13.19 10.64 -11.40
C GLY A 102 13.02 11.87 -10.51
N LEU A 103 14.12 12.58 -10.24
CA LEU A 103 14.13 13.84 -9.47
C LEU A 103 13.27 14.98 -10.06
N ALA A 104 12.78 14.86 -11.30
CA ALA A 104 11.91 15.85 -11.93
C ALA A 104 10.41 15.63 -11.69
N VAL A 105 10.03 14.66 -10.82
CA VAL A 105 8.63 14.42 -10.45
C VAL A 105 7.99 15.66 -9.81
N ARG A 106 6.73 15.96 -10.16
CA ARG A 106 5.97 17.08 -9.60
C ARG A 106 4.71 16.58 -8.88
N PRO A 107 4.12 17.36 -7.97
CA PRO A 107 2.90 16.97 -7.25
C PRO A 107 1.72 16.56 -8.15
N GLN A 108 1.62 17.19 -9.34
CA GLN A 108 0.60 16.86 -10.34
C GLN A 108 0.81 15.48 -10.98
N ASP A 109 2.06 15.04 -11.16
CA ASP A 109 2.38 13.74 -11.76
C ASP A 109 2.02 12.62 -10.76
N LEU A 110 2.31 12.83 -9.47
CA LEU A 110 1.86 11.98 -8.37
C LEU A 110 0.32 11.92 -8.28
N ALA A 111 -0.35 13.07 -8.32
CA ALA A 111 -1.83 13.14 -8.26
C ALA A 111 -2.51 12.52 -9.49
N GLU A 112 -1.86 12.50 -10.64
CA GLU A 112 -2.33 11.80 -11.83
C GLU A 112 -2.10 10.28 -11.72
N ALA A 113 -0.91 9.84 -11.29
CA ALA A 113 -0.61 8.42 -11.09
C ALA A 113 -1.59 7.78 -10.08
N VAL A 114 -1.86 8.45 -8.95
CA VAL A 114 -2.80 8.00 -7.92
C VAL A 114 -4.26 7.97 -8.40
N ARG A 115 -4.66 8.86 -9.30
CA ARG A 115 -6.00 8.82 -9.94
C ARG A 115 -6.14 7.70 -10.96
N ARG A 116 -5.06 7.39 -11.70
CA ARG A 116 -5.01 6.31 -12.71
C ARG A 116 -4.85 4.91 -12.09
N ALA A 117 -4.29 4.82 -10.89
CA ALA A 117 -4.03 3.54 -10.23
C ALA A 117 -5.31 2.84 -9.76
N HIS A 118 -5.55 1.63 -10.26
CA HIS A 118 -6.64 0.76 -9.82
C HIS A 118 -6.16 -0.20 -8.71
N GLY A 119 -6.96 -0.39 -7.67
CA GLY A 119 -6.65 -1.32 -6.57
C GLY A 119 -6.00 -0.69 -5.33
N LEU A 120 -5.68 0.62 -5.36
CA LEU A 120 -5.32 1.36 -4.15
C LEU A 120 -6.45 1.31 -3.12
N THR A 121 -6.11 1.22 -1.84
CA THR A 121 -7.10 1.22 -0.75
C THR A 121 -7.73 2.62 -0.62
N THR A 122 -8.98 2.74 -1.04
CA THR A 122 -9.77 3.98 -1.02
C THR A 122 -11.08 3.82 -0.25
N ARG A 123 -11.62 4.93 0.27
CA ARG A 123 -12.98 5.04 0.81
C ARG A 123 -13.75 6.17 0.09
N PRO A 124 -15.06 6.05 -0.15
CA PRO A 124 -15.89 7.15 -0.64
C PRO A 124 -15.82 8.39 0.29
N ALA A 125 -15.89 9.59 -0.27
CA ALA A 125 -15.98 10.81 0.53
C ALA A 125 -17.37 11.01 1.17
N SER A 126 -18.44 10.47 0.55
CA SER A 126 -19.77 10.36 1.15
C SER A 126 -19.80 9.29 2.26
N GLY A 127 -20.68 9.51 3.25
CA GLY A 127 -20.64 8.84 4.56
C GLY A 127 -20.92 7.34 4.59
N PHE A 128 -20.72 6.76 5.78
CA PHE A 128 -20.97 5.35 6.09
C PHE A 128 -22.41 4.91 5.76
N PRO A 129 -22.63 3.74 5.15
CA PRO A 129 -23.72 2.87 5.56
C PRO A 129 -23.35 2.27 6.93
N ALA A 130 -24.21 2.45 7.93
CA ALA A 130 -23.92 2.09 9.32
C ALA A 130 -24.17 0.59 9.62
N GLU A 131 -23.61 -0.31 8.79
CA GLU A 131 -24.09 -1.71 8.76
C GLU A 131 -23.07 -2.77 8.31
N GLU A 132 -21.79 -2.61 8.69
CA GLU A 132 -20.78 -3.67 8.45
C GLU A 132 -19.75 -3.80 9.60
N TYR A 133 -20.26 -4.16 10.78
CA TYR A 133 -19.51 -4.81 11.87
C TYR A 133 -20.34 -5.98 12.42
N ARG A 134 -20.12 -7.18 11.85
CA ARG A 134 -20.42 -8.49 12.43
C ARG A 134 -19.26 -9.43 12.13
#